data_AF-A0A539DZB5-F1
#
_entry.id   AF-A0A539DZB5-F1
#
_cell.length_a   1.000
_cell.length_b   1.000
_cell.length_c   1.000
_cell.angle_alpha   90.00
_cell.angle_beta   90.00
_cell.angle_gamma   90.00
#
_symmetry.space_group_name_H-M   'P 1'
#
loop_
_entity.id
_entity.type
_entity.pdbx_description
1 polymer ?
#
loop_
_entity_poly.entity_id
_entity_poly.type
_entity_poly.pdbx_seq_one_letter_code
_entity_poly.pdbx_strand_id
1 'polypeptide(L)'
;VCALDGRAAAASVLDWLTTGSWPAAPAAIAVDDPIVWASFNSRGLTLRVSEFISARVQVCVGERVIATGRKRRLVPNRAITVPLDHRAGDADTLDRVHDLHVRLVR
;
A
#
# COMPACT_ATOMS: atom_id res chain seq x y z
N VAL A 1 -1.02 10.29 -6.40
CA VAL A 1 0.25 10.45 -5.64
C VAL A 1 0.92 9.08 -5.57
N CYS A 2 2.24 8.93 -5.68
CA CYS A 2 2.90 7.62 -5.52
C CYS A 2 3.35 7.44 -4.07
N ALA A 3 2.96 6.35 -3.44
CA ALA A 3 3.44 6.00 -2.11
C ALA A 3 4.44 4.85 -2.20
N LEU A 4 5.63 5.05 -1.64
CA LEU A 4 6.61 3.97 -1.47
C LEU A 4 6.28 3.20 -0.19
N ASP A 5 6.33 1.87 -0.26
CA ASP A 5 6.33 1.04 0.94
C ASP A 5 7.52 1.44 1.83
N GLY A 6 7.25 1.88 3.06
CA GLY A 6 8.26 2.43 3.96
C GLY A 6 9.37 1.43 4.34
N ARG A 7 9.07 0.12 4.37
CA ARG A 7 10.10 -0.90 4.60
C ARG A 7 11.00 -1.05 3.39
N ALA A 8 10.42 -1.21 2.20
CA ALA A 8 11.17 -1.29 0.95
C ALA A 8 12.00 -0.02 0.71
N ALA A 9 11.46 1.16 1.02
CA ALA A 9 12.17 2.43 0.93
C ALA A 9 13.35 2.51 1.91
N ALA A 10 13.17 2.12 3.17
CA ALA A 10 14.26 2.11 4.15
C ALA A 10 15.37 1.11 3.80
N ALA A 11 14.99 -0.09 3.30
CA ALA A 11 15.95 -1.06 2.79
C ALA A 11 16.71 -0.53 1.57
N SER A 12 16.01 0.13 0.63
CA SER A 12 16.61 0.78 -0.54
C SER A 12 17.62 1.87 -0.15
N VAL A 13 17.30 2.66 0.88
CA VAL A 13 18.22 3.68 1.42
C VAL A 13 19.43 3.02 2.06
N LEU A 14 19.24 1.95 2.84
CA LEU A 14 20.35 1.22 3.46
C LEU A 14 21.27 0.58 2.40
N ASP A 15 20.70 -0.06 1.38
CA ASP A 15 21.45 -0.65 0.27
C ASP A 15 22.24 0.40 -0.49
N TRP A 16 21.66 1.58 -0.76
CA TRP A 16 22.39 2.69 -1.36
C TRP A 16 23.54 3.18 -0.47
N LEU A 17 23.30 3.34 0.83
CA LEU A 17 24.34 3.78 1.78
C LEU A 17 25.48 2.77 1.92
N THR A 18 25.20 1.48 1.78
CA THR A 18 26.17 0.40 1.99
C THR A 18 26.89 -0.03 0.70
N THR A 19 26.19 -0.01 -0.43
CA THR A 19 26.69 -0.55 -1.71
C THR A 19 26.79 0.50 -2.82
N GLY A 20 26.33 1.73 -2.58
CA GLY A 20 26.24 2.79 -3.59
C GLY A 20 25.16 2.55 -4.65
N SER A 21 24.40 1.46 -4.55
CA SER A 21 23.42 1.07 -5.55
C SER A 21 22.01 1.39 -5.08
N TRP A 22 21.31 2.24 -5.82
CA TRP A 22 19.87 2.42 -5.64
C TRP A 22 19.13 1.29 -6.38
N PRO A 23 18.08 0.67 -5.79
CA PRO A 23 17.35 -0.40 -6.47
C PRO A 23 16.71 0.10 -7.76
N ALA A 24 16.82 -0.71 -8.82
CA ALA A 24 16.41 -0.34 -10.18
C ALA A 24 14.91 -0.02 -10.31
N ALA A 25 14.07 -0.59 -9.43
CA ALA A 25 12.63 -0.32 -9.40
C ALA A 25 12.06 -0.65 -8.01
N PRO A 26 11.99 0.31 -7.07
CA PRO A 26 11.14 0.11 -5.91
C PRO A 26 9.69 -0.08 -6.38
N ALA A 27 9.03 -1.17 -5.97
CA ALA A 27 7.63 -1.44 -6.29
C ALA A 27 6.78 -0.26 -5.80
N ALA A 28 6.26 0.54 -6.73
CA ALA A 28 5.47 1.71 -6.40
C ALA A 28 4.04 1.28 -6.06
N ILE A 29 3.50 1.78 -4.95
CA ILE A 29 2.07 1.65 -4.67
C ILE A 29 1.39 2.89 -5.27
N ALA A 30 0.63 2.69 -6.33
CA ALA A 30 -0.27 3.71 -6.85
C ALA A 30 -1.43 3.91 -5.87
N VAL A 31 -1.84 5.15 -5.65
CA VAL A 31 -2.97 5.46 -4.78
C VAL A 31 -3.86 6.54 -5.39
N ASP A 32 -5.17 6.37 -5.21
CA ASP A 32 -6.18 7.38 -5.57
C ASP A 32 -6.41 8.36 -4.42
N ASP A 33 -6.72 9.62 -4.75
CA ASP A 33 -7.19 10.57 -3.76
C ASP A 33 -8.43 10.02 -3.03
N PRO A 34 -8.58 10.26 -1.72
CA PRO A 34 -7.76 11.11 -0.84
C PRO A 34 -6.56 10.41 -0.17
N ILE A 35 -6.12 9.24 -0.66
CA ILE A 35 -4.95 8.56 -0.07
C ILE A 35 -3.68 9.31 -0.46
N VAL A 36 -2.92 9.76 0.53
CA VAL A 36 -1.66 10.49 0.33
C VAL A 36 -0.44 9.60 0.48
N TRP A 37 -0.59 8.48 1.20
CA TRP A 37 0.48 7.53 1.43
C TRP A 37 -0.09 6.14 1.76
N ALA A 38 0.59 5.09 1.32
CA ALA A 38 0.28 3.70 1.58
C ALA A 38 1.55 2.86 1.67
N SER A 39 1.51 1.84 2.51
CA SER A 39 2.50 0.76 2.64
C SER A 39 1.76 -0.53 2.88
N PHE A 40 2.25 -1.60 2.30
CA PHE A 40 1.63 -2.92 2.36
C PHE A 40 2.61 -3.92 2.99
N ASN A 41 2.13 -4.76 3.90
CA ASN A 41 2.92 -5.86 4.45
C ASN A 41 2.00 -7.03 4.89
N SER A 42 2.60 -8.08 5.45
CA SER A 42 1.89 -9.26 5.93
C SER A 42 0.84 -9.01 7.03
N ARG A 43 0.83 -7.84 7.68
CA ARG A 43 -0.19 -7.43 8.67
C ARG A 43 -1.36 -6.67 8.03
N GLY A 44 -1.29 -6.38 6.73
CA GLY A 44 -2.27 -5.62 5.98
C GLY A 44 -1.72 -4.33 5.39
N LEU A 45 -2.62 -3.39 5.12
CA LEU A 45 -2.30 -2.12 4.48
C LEU A 45 -2.26 -1.00 5.53
N THR A 46 -1.15 -0.29 5.63
CA THR A 46 -1.06 0.96 6.37
C THR A 46 -1.20 2.13 5.40
N LEU A 47 -2.08 3.08 5.68
CA LEU A 47 -2.31 4.24 4.81
C LEU A 47 -2.49 5.55 5.60
N ARG A 48 -2.35 6.68 4.90
CA ARG A 48 -2.71 8.03 5.34
C ARG A 48 -3.64 8.65 4.31
N VAL A 49 -4.63 9.41 4.79
CA VAL A 49 -5.58 10.16 3.96
C VAL A 49 -5.44 11.66 4.21
N SER A 50 -5.84 12.48 3.26
CA SER A 50 -5.88 13.94 3.39
C SER A 50 -7.15 14.46 4.09
N GLU A 51 -8.23 13.66 4.12
CA GLU A 51 -9.53 14.05 4.67
C GLU A 51 -10.17 12.96 5.56
N PHE A 52 -11.22 13.33 6.30
CA PHE A 52 -11.98 12.36 7.08
C PHE A 52 -12.84 11.52 6.14
N ILE A 53 -12.62 10.20 6.14
CA ILE A 53 -13.36 9.30 5.25
C ILE A 53 -13.75 7.99 5.95
N SER A 54 -14.90 7.47 5.57
CA SER A 54 -15.41 6.16 5.97
C SER A 54 -15.65 5.35 4.70
N ALA A 55 -14.74 4.41 4.40
CA ALA A 55 -14.77 3.67 3.13
C ALA A 55 -14.24 2.25 3.29
N ARG A 56 -14.54 1.41 2.30
CA ARG A 56 -13.84 0.14 2.08
C ARG A 56 -12.54 0.45 1.32
N VAL A 57 -11.46 -0.21 1.70
CA VAL A 57 -10.20 -0.15 0.97
C VAL A 57 -10.12 -1.36 0.05
N GLN A 58 -9.70 -1.13 -1.19
CA GLN A 58 -9.38 -2.19 -2.15
C GLN A 58 -7.91 -2.10 -2.53
N VAL A 59 -7.26 -3.25 -2.57
CA VAL A 59 -5.92 -3.42 -3.16
C VAL A 59 -6.10 -4.19 -4.45
N CYS A 60 -5.55 -3.64 -5.54
CA CYS A 60 -5.71 -4.13 -6.90
C CYS A 60 -4.33 -4.36 -7.56
N VAL A 61 -4.30 -5.28 -8.51
CA VAL A 61 -3.21 -5.43 -9.51
C VAL A 61 -3.84 -5.26 -10.88
N GLY A 62 -3.52 -4.16 -11.55
CA GLY A 62 -4.33 -3.70 -12.68
C GLY A 62 -5.81 -3.60 -12.26
N GLU A 63 -6.71 -4.24 -13.02
CA GLU A 63 -8.15 -4.23 -12.76
C GLU A 63 -8.62 -5.26 -11.71
N ARG A 64 -7.73 -6.16 -11.27
CA ARG A 64 -8.11 -7.26 -10.38
C ARG A 64 -7.97 -6.87 -8.91
N VAL A 65 -9.07 -6.96 -8.16
CA VAL A 65 -9.06 -6.81 -6.69
C VAL A 65 -8.52 -8.09 -6.06
N ILE A 66 -7.36 -7.98 -5.38
CA ILE A 66 -6.67 -9.08 -4.70
C ILE A 66 -6.96 -9.13 -3.19
N ALA A 67 -7.24 -7.97 -2.59
CA ALA A 67 -7.52 -7.87 -1.17
C ALA A 67 -8.45 -6.69 -0.87
N THR A 68 -9.27 -6.82 0.19
CA THR A 68 -10.12 -5.74 0.64
C THR A 68 -10.08 -5.59 2.14
N GLY A 69 -10.26 -4.37 2.65
CA GLY A 69 -10.37 -4.12 4.08
C GLY A 69 -11.40 -3.05 4.36
N ARG A 70 -11.84 -2.93 5.61
CA ARG A 70 -12.78 -1.87 6.02
C ARG A 70 -12.32 -1.20 7.29
N LYS A 71 -12.40 0.14 7.31
CA LYS A 71 -12.26 0.92 8.54
C LYS A 71 -13.44 1.89 8.65
N ARG A 72 -14.05 1.94 9.84
CA ARG A 72 -15.22 2.81 10.08
C ARG A 72 -14.89 4.30 9.98
N ARG A 73 -13.64 4.68 10.24
CA ARG A 73 -13.17 6.06 10.18
C ARG A 73 -11.67 6.09 9.91
N LEU A 74 -11.30 6.78 8.85
CA LEU A 74 -9.93 7.19 8.55
C LEU A 74 -9.79 8.66 8.92
N VAL A 75 -8.72 8.98 9.64
CA VAL A 75 -8.45 10.32 10.16
C VAL A 75 -7.31 10.92 9.34
N PRO A 76 -7.41 12.17 8.89
CA PRO A 76 -6.37 12.85 8.12
C PRO A 76 -4.99 12.74 8.76
N ASN A 77 -3.95 12.57 7.94
CA ASN A 77 -2.54 12.57 8.34
C ASN A 77 -2.15 11.55 9.43
N ARG A 78 -3.05 10.64 9.81
CA ARG A 78 -2.78 9.55 10.75
C ARG A 78 -2.47 8.29 9.97
N ALA A 79 -1.35 7.63 10.30
CA ALA A 79 -1.07 6.29 9.80
C ALA A 79 -2.07 5.31 10.42
N ILE A 80 -2.84 4.62 9.58
CA ILE A 80 -3.86 3.67 10.01
C ILE A 80 -3.63 2.35 9.30
N THR A 81 -3.51 1.27 10.08
CA THR A 81 -3.48 -0.09 9.54
C THR A 81 -4.89 -0.63 9.39
N VAL A 82 -5.19 -1.08 8.18
CA VAL A 82 -6.41 -1.75 7.77
C VAL A 82 -6.07 -3.22 7.55
N PRO A 83 -6.61 -4.14 8.37
CA PRO A 83 -6.48 -5.56 8.10
C PRO A 83 -7.20 -5.89 6.79
N LEU A 84 -6.61 -6.79 6.01
CA LEU A 84 -7.11 -7.14 4.69
C LEU A 84 -7.57 -8.59 4.67
N ASP A 85 -8.72 -8.78 4.05
CA ASP A 85 -9.24 -10.09 3.68
C ASP A 85 -8.70 -10.40 2.28
N HIS A 86 -7.85 -11.43 2.19
CA HIS A 86 -7.31 -11.94 0.93
C HIS A 86 -8.31 -12.86 0.24
N ARG A 87 -8.42 -12.77 -1.09
CA ARG A 87 -9.08 -13.83 -1.85
C ARG A 87 -8.16 -15.06 -1.90
N ALA A 88 -8.72 -16.25 -1.72
CA ALA A 88 -7.96 -17.50 -1.74
C ALA A 88 -7.16 -17.63 -3.05
N GLY A 89 -5.85 -17.86 -2.93
CA GLY A 89 -4.91 -17.96 -4.07
C GLY A 89 -4.02 -16.73 -4.30
N ASP A 90 -4.30 -15.58 -3.68
CA ASP A 90 -3.62 -14.30 -3.98
C ASP A 90 -2.49 -13.92 -2.99
N ALA A 91 -2.24 -14.72 -1.94
CA ALA A 91 -1.21 -14.43 -0.93
C ALA A 91 0.23 -14.45 -1.51
N ASP A 92 0.55 -15.44 -2.35
CA ASP A 92 1.87 -15.54 -3.03
C ASP A 92 2.07 -14.45 -4.11
N THR A 93 0.98 -13.83 -4.55
CA THR A 93 1.02 -12.76 -5.56
C THR A 93 1.51 -11.45 -4.93
N LEU A 94 1.30 -11.26 -3.62
CA LEU A 94 1.54 -9.99 -2.95
C LEU A 94 3.01 -9.65 -2.73
N ASP A 95 3.88 -10.65 -2.51
CA ASP A 95 5.32 -10.44 -2.34
C ASP A 95 6.07 -10.26 -3.69
N ARG A 96 5.38 -10.47 -4.82
CA ARG A 96 5.99 -10.45 -6.18
C ARG A 96 5.40 -9.40 -7.11
N VAL A 97 4.38 -8.66 -6.68
CA VAL A 97 3.72 -7.66 -7.53
C VAL A 97 4.38 -6.30 -7.38
N HIS A 98 4.83 -5.76 -8.50
CA HIS A 98 5.45 -4.44 -8.58
C HIS A 98 4.44 -3.30 -8.87
N ASP A 99 3.17 -3.63 -9.12
CA ASP A 99 2.11 -2.70 -9.59
C ASP A 99 0.85 -2.74 -8.71
N LEU A 100 1.01 -2.49 -7.40
CA LEU A 100 -0.12 -2.41 -6.49
C LEU A 100 -0.84 -1.07 -6.63
N HIS A 101 -2.16 -1.11 -6.78
CA HIS A 101 -3.03 0.07 -6.74
C HIS A 101 -4.00 -0.01 -5.57
N VAL A 102 -4.02 1.04 -4.75
CA VAL A 102 -4.92 1.15 -3.59
C VAL A 102 -5.95 2.24 -3.85
N ARG A 103 -7.22 1.89 -3.65
CA ARG A 103 -8.34 2.82 -3.79
C ARG A 103 -9.37 2.67 -2.68
N LEU A 104 -10.13 3.75 -2.47
CA LEU A 104 -11.27 3.76 -1.55
C LEU A 104 -12.58 3.58 -2.33
N VAL A 105 -13.45 2.71 -1.83
CA VAL A 105 -14.78 2.45 -2.38
C VAL A 105 -15.83 2.77 -1.31
N ARG A 106 -16.80 3.61 -1.67
CA ARG A 106 -17.90 4.02 -0.78
C ARG A 106 -18.98 2.95 -0.70
#